data_AF-A0A1F6GS95-F1
#
_entry.id   AF-A0A1F6GS95-F1
#
_cell.length_a   1.000
_cell.length_b   1.000
_cell.length_c   1.000
_cell.angle_alpha   90.00
_cell.angle_beta   90.00
_cell.angle_gamma   90.00
#
_symmetry.space_group_name_H-M   'P 1'
#
loop_
_entity.id
_entity.type
_entity.pdbx_description
1 polymer ?
#
loop_
_entity_poly.entity_id
_entity_poly.type
_entity_poly.pdbx_seq_one_letter_code
_entity_poly.pdbx_strand_id
1 'polypeptide(L)' 'MSTLSQAKIRRNLKELFQDPEGMVTLLTGALMISDFDDPKTALEEALKTFNGNRAYFLELQKKLPSRLDP' A
#
# COMPACT_ATOMS: atom_id res chain seq x y z
N MET A 1 -21.64 -13.84 -4.06
CA MET A 1 -20.35 -13.18 -3.83
C MET A 1 -20.14 -12.14 -4.92
N SER A 2 -19.96 -10.86 -4.57
CA SER A 2 -19.65 -9.80 -5.54
C SER A 2 -18.24 -10.05 -6.10
N THR A 3 -18.12 -10.47 -7.36
CA THR A 3 -16.84 -10.49 -8.06
C THR A 3 -16.39 -9.05 -8.29
N LEU A 4 -15.48 -8.57 -7.43
CA LEU A 4 -14.78 -7.31 -7.67
C LEU A 4 -14.10 -7.37 -9.04
N SER A 5 -14.40 -6.43 -9.92
CA SER A 5 -13.74 -6.39 -11.22
C SER A 5 -12.25 -6.05 -11.04
N GLN A 6 -11.38 -6.76 -11.77
CA GLN A 6 -9.93 -6.51 -11.77
C GLN A 6 -9.60 -5.04 -12.09
N ALA A 7 -10.39 -4.41 -12.96
CA ALA A 7 -10.28 -2.98 -13.27
C ALA A 7 -10.52 -2.09 -12.03
N LYS A 8 -11.51 -2.42 -11.19
CA LYS A 8 -11.79 -1.66 -9.96
C LYS A 8 -10.68 -1.84 -8.93
N ILE A 9 -10.11 -3.05 -8.82
CA ILE A 9 -8.97 -3.32 -7.94
C ILE A 9 -7.75 -2.48 -8.38
N ARG A 10 -7.42 -2.48 -9.68
CA ARG A 10 -6.31 -1.69 -10.23
C ARG A 10 -6.48 -0.19 -9.98
N ARG A 11 -7.68 0.34 -10.16
CA ARG A 11 -7.98 1.76 -9.89
C ARG A 11 -7.77 2.11 -8.42
N ASN A 12 -8.31 1.32 -7.50
CA ASN A 12 -8.16 1.57 -6.07
C ASN A 12 -6.68 1.48 -5.63
N LEU A 13 -5.93 0.52 -6.16
CA LEU A 13 -4.49 0.43 -5.91
C LEU A 13 -3.75 1.66 -6.44
N LYS A 14 -4.12 2.14 -7.64
CA LYS A 14 -3.53 3.36 -8.21
C LYS A 14 -3.77 4.57 -7.29
N GLU A 15 -4.98 4.75 -6.78
CA GLU A 15 -5.32 5.80 -5.82
C GLU A 15 -4.44 5.70 -4.55
N LEU A 16 -4.30 4.51 -3.96
CA LEU A 16 -3.47 4.30 -2.77
C LEU A 16 -1.97 4.54 -3.02
N PHE A 17 -1.47 4.37 -4.23
CA PHE A 17 -0.07 4.64 -4.56
C PHE A 17 0.22 6.12 -4.91
N GLN A 18 -0.80 6.98 -4.98
CA GLN A 18 -0.61 8.40 -5.31
C GLN A 18 0.00 9.21 -4.17
N ASP A 19 -0.17 8.75 -2.92
CA ASP A 19 0.31 9.47 -1.75
C ASP A 19 1.02 8.56 -0.73
N PRO A 20 1.82 9.13 0.18
CA PRO A 20 2.48 8.40 1.27
C PRO A 20 1.53 7.63 2.19
N GLU A 21 0.34 8.18 2.50
CA GLU A 21 -0.60 7.59 3.46
C GLU A 21 -1.21 6.30 2.90
N GLY A 22 -1.54 6.28 1.61
CA GLY A 22 -2.03 5.09 0.93
C GLY A 22 -0.98 3.97 0.87
N MET A 23 0.30 4.31 0.72
CA MET A 23 1.38 3.32 0.85
C MET A 23 1.49 2.75 2.26
N VAL A 24 1.44 3.60 3.29
CA VAL A 24 1.44 3.15 4.69
C VAL A 24 0.22 2.28 4.97
N THR A 25 -0.93 2.60 4.40
CA THR A 25 -2.17 1.80 4.51
C THR A 25 -1.97 0.41 3.91
N LEU A 26 -1.38 0.31 2.71
CA LEU A 26 -1.09 -0.97 2.07
C LEU A 26 -0.08 -1.81 2.87
N LEU A 27 0.97 -1.18 3.40
CA LEU A 27 1.94 -1.86 4.26
C LEU A 27 1.31 -2.37 5.55
N THR A 28 0.50 -1.54 6.20
CA THR A 28 -0.23 -1.91 7.43
C THR A 28 -1.15 -3.10 7.16
N GLY A 29 -1.92 -3.06 6.07
CA GLY A 29 -2.79 -4.17 5.66
C GLY A 29 -2.01 -5.46 5.36
N ALA A 30 -0.85 -5.36 4.71
CA ALA A 30 0.02 -6.52 4.45
C ALA A 30 0.54 -7.14 5.74
N LEU A 31 0.99 -6.32 6.69
CA LEU A 31 1.47 -6.77 8.01
C LEU A 31 0.35 -7.43 8.83
N MET A 32 -0.87 -6.91 8.75
CA MET A 32 -2.05 -7.50 9.40
C MET A 32 -2.43 -8.87 8.82
N ILE A 33 -2.12 -9.13 7.55
CA ILE A 33 -2.39 -10.43 6.92
C ILE A 33 -1.30 -11.44 7.25
N SER A 34 -0.05 -10.99 7.46
CA SER A 34 1.09 -11.89 7.67
C SER A 34 1.34 -12.22 9.13
N ASP A 35 1.61 -11.21 9.97
CA ASP A 35 2.35 -11.41 11.23
C ASP A 35 1.84 -10.58 12.42
N PHE A 36 0.92 -9.64 12.20
CA PHE A 36 0.43 -8.74 13.25
C PHE A 36 -1.08 -8.86 13.45
N ASP A 37 -1.50 -9.25 14.65
CA ASP A 37 -2.92 -9.29 15.01
C ASP A 37 -3.44 -7.94 15.54
N ASP A 38 -2.55 -7.05 15.98
CA ASP A 38 -2.89 -5.72 16.48
C ASP A 38 -2.68 -4.62 15.41
N PRO A 39 -3.76 -3.93 14.99
CA PRO A 39 -3.70 -2.88 13.96
C PRO A 39 -2.77 -1.72 14.30
N LYS A 40 -2.65 -1.39 15.60
CA LYS A 40 -1.80 -0.28 16.03
C LYS A 40 -0.33 -0.64 15.85
N THR A 41 0.07 -1.84 16.26
CA THR A 41 1.43 -2.34 16.10
C THR A 41 1.81 -2.46 14.62
N ALA A 42 0.91 -2.98 13.79
CA ALA A 42 1.11 -3.05 12.34
C ALA A 42 1.31 -1.67 11.72
N LEU A 43 0.53 -0.67 12.15
CA LEU A 43 0.66 0.71 11.68
C LEU A 43 1.99 1.34 12.10
N GLU A 44 2.41 1.13 13.35
CA GLU A 44 3.68 1.64 13.86
C GLU A 44 4.87 1.05 13.08
N GLU A 45 4.88 -0.26 12.81
CA GLU A 45 5.95 -0.89 12.02
C GLU A 45 5.89 -0.47 10.54
N ALA A 46 4.69 -0.29 9.97
CA ALA A 46 4.52 0.25 8.61
C ALA A 46 5.10 1.67 8.50
N LEU A 47 4.80 2.55 9.46
CA LEU A 47 5.33 3.91 9.50
C LEU A 47 6.85 3.92 9.64
N LYS A 48 7.40 3.09 10.52
CA LYS A 48 8.85 2.93 10.69
C LYS A 48 9.52 2.43 9.41
N THR A 49 8.93 1.42 8.76
CA THR A 49 9.44 0.88 7.50
C THR A 49 9.40 1.91 6.38
N PHE A 50 8.28 2.63 6.25
CA PHE A 50 8.10 3.68 5.25
C PHE A 50 9.11 4.81 5.44
N ASN A 51 9.25 5.31 6.67
CA ASN A 51 10.16 6.42 6.97
C ASN A 51 11.64 5.99 6.84
N GLY A 52 11.98 4.78 7.29
CA GLY A 52 13.33 4.22 7.16
C GLY A 52 13.76 3.98 5.70
N ASN A 53 12.80 3.76 4.80
CA ASN A 53 13.04 3.49 3.38
C ASN A 53 12.36 4.53 2.47
N ARG A 54 12.21 5.78 2.93
CA ARG A 54 11.39 6.80 2.25
C ARG A 54 11.77 7.02 0.80
N ALA A 55 13.06 7.02 0.48
CA ALA A 55 13.54 7.18 -0.89
C ALA A 55 13.06 6.05 -1.82
N TYR A 56 13.15 4.81 -1.36
CA TYR A 56 12.65 3.64 -2.09
C TYR A 56 11.15 3.74 -2.36
N PHE A 57 10.36 4.09 -1.34
CA PHE A 57 8.92 4.21 -1.51
C PHE A 57 8.52 5.37 -2.43
N LEU A 58 9.20 6.52 -2.36
CA LEU A 58 8.98 7.63 -3.30
C LEU A 58 9.32 7.25 -4.75
N GLU A 59 10.35 6.44 -4.98
CA GLU A 59 10.60 5.89 -6.31
C GLU A 59 9.50 4.91 -6.75
N LEU A 60 9.04 4.08 -5.83
CA LEU A 60 7.98 3.12 -6.08
C LEU A 60 6.67 3.83 -6.46
N GLN A 61 6.33 4.95 -5.79
CA GLN A 61 5.17 5.80 -6.12
C GLN A 61 5.21 6.34 -7.55
N LYS A 62 6.41 6.65 -8.07
CA LYS A 62 6.56 7.14 -9.44
C LYS A 62 6.39 6.03 -10.49
N LYS A 63 6.76 4.80 -10.14
CA LYS A 63 6.84 3.66 -11.07
C LYS A 63 5.60 2.78 -11.10
N LEU A 64 4.87 2.67 -9.99
CA LEU A 64 3.72 1.75 -9.86
C LEU A 64 2.46 2.19 -10.61
N PRO A 65 2.04 3.48 -10.57
CA PRO A 65 0.82 3.90 -11.24
C PRO A 65 0.77 3.58 -12.73
N SER A 66 1.89 3.69 -13.44
CA SER A 66 2.00 3.37 -14.87
C SER A 66 1.97 1.86 -15.17
N ARG A 67 2.33 1.01 -14.20
CA ARG A 67 2.23 -0.46 -14.31
C ARG A 67 0.84 -1.01 -14.05
N LEU A 68 -0.03 -0.17 -13.48
CA LEU A 68 -1.42 -0.50 -13.14
C LEU A 68 -2.42 -0.01 -14.20
N ASP A 69 -1.94 0.70 -15.22
CA ASP A 69 -2.75 1.06 -16.39
C ASP A 69 -3.12 -0.21 -17.19
N PRO A 70 -4.35 -0.27 -17.74
CA PRO A 70 -4.87 -1.45 -18.44
C PRO A 70 -4.14 -1.78 -19.73
#